data_AF-A0A6B3FRL1-F1
#
_entry.id   AF-A0A6B3FRL1-F1
#
_cell.length_a   1.000
_cell.length_b   1.000
_cell.length_c   1.000
_cell.angle_alpha   90.00
_cell.angle_beta   90.00
_cell.angle_gamma   90.00
#
_symmetry.space_group_name_H-M   'P 1'
#
loop_
_entity.id
_entity.type
_entity.pdbx_description
1 polymer ?
#
loop_
_entity_poly.entity_id
_entity_poly.type
_entity_poly.pdbx_seq_one_letter_code
_entity_poly.pdbx_strand_id
1 'polypeptide(L)'
;VTIKDAAGLYPFENTLEARLITGAQLKDYLEYSARYYVRTAAGGPVDTAKLTNADGIPDYNYDAVSGVTYEIDIAQPAGSRIVGLSFEGKAIDP
;
A
#
# COMPACT_ATOMS: atom_id res chain seq x y z
N VAL A 1 -17.52 19.89 6.72
CA VAL A 1 -16.67 19.08 7.61
C VAL A 1 -17.08 19.37 9.04
N THR A 2 -17.61 18.37 9.72
CA THR A 2 -18.06 18.41 11.12
C THR A 2 -17.19 17.50 12.00
N ILE A 3 -17.32 17.58 13.33
CA ILE A 3 -16.63 16.65 14.26
C ILE A 3 -17.03 15.19 13.94
N LYS A 4 -18.30 14.96 13.57
CA LYS A 4 -18.79 13.64 13.15
C LYS A 4 -18.11 13.16 11.87
N ASP A 5 -17.89 14.05 10.91
CA ASP A 5 -17.19 13.70 9.66
C ASP A 5 -15.73 13.33 9.93
N ALA A 6 -15.05 14.06 10.83
CA ALA A 6 -13.67 13.77 11.22
C ALA A 6 -13.55 12.45 11.99
N ALA A 7 -14.43 12.21 12.98
CA ALA A 7 -14.46 10.97 13.74
C ALA A 7 -14.88 9.76 12.90
N GLY A 8 -15.73 9.97 11.88
CA GLY A 8 -16.09 8.95 10.91
C GLY A 8 -14.95 8.57 9.96
N LEU A 9 -14.00 9.47 9.72
CA LEU A 9 -12.84 9.22 8.88
C LEU A 9 -11.72 8.45 9.62
N TYR A 10 -11.51 8.76 10.90
CA TYR A 10 -10.48 8.12 11.72
C TYR A 10 -11.06 7.66 13.06
N PRO A 11 -11.68 6.47 13.10
CA PRO A 11 -12.44 6.01 14.26
C PRO A 11 -11.56 5.43 15.38
N PHE A 12 -10.26 5.25 15.13
CA PHE A 12 -9.33 4.66 16.08
C PHE A 12 -8.53 5.72 16.83
N GLU A 13 -8.29 5.53 18.11
CA GLU A 13 -7.48 6.41 18.95
C GLU A 13 -5.96 6.15 18.76
N ASN A 14 -5.50 6.09 17.51
CA ASN A 14 -4.09 5.87 17.21
C ASN A 14 -3.26 7.14 17.43
N THR A 15 -2.01 6.97 17.87
CA THR A 15 -1.02 8.06 17.95
C THR A 15 -0.10 8.05 16.73
N LEU A 16 0.42 9.23 16.36
CA LEU A 16 1.40 9.35 15.28
C LEU A 16 2.84 9.28 15.80
N GLU A 17 3.72 8.66 15.02
CA GLU A 17 5.15 8.59 15.29
C GLU A 17 5.99 8.82 14.04
N ALA A 18 7.19 9.35 14.24
CA ALA A 18 8.22 9.42 13.21
C ALA A 18 9.23 8.29 13.42
N ARG A 19 9.66 7.66 12.33
CA ARG A 19 10.68 6.60 12.30
C ARG A 19 11.67 6.86 11.18
N LEU A 20 12.95 6.64 11.47
CA LEU A 20 13.99 6.57 10.44
C LEU A 20 14.03 5.13 9.91
N ILE A 21 13.92 4.97 8.59
CA ILE A 21 13.92 3.68 7.91
C ILE A 21 14.88 3.70 6.72
N THR A 22 15.40 2.54 6.33
CA THR A 22 16.16 2.36 5.08
C THR A 22 15.23 2.25 3.88
N GLY A 23 15.79 2.33 2.67
CA GLY A 23 15.04 2.07 1.44
C GLY A 23 14.47 0.65 1.38
N ALA A 24 15.22 -0.36 1.82
CA ALA A 24 14.76 -1.75 1.91
C ALA A 24 13.56 -1.86 2.83
N GLN A 25 13.62 -1.25 4.01
CA GLN A 25 12.52 -1.28 4.96
C GLN A 25 11.27 -0.61 4.40
N LEU A 26 11.42 0.50 3.67
CA LEU A 26 10.31 1.14 2.98
C LEU A 26 9.72 0.23 1.90
N LYS A 27 10.56 -0.39 1.08
CA LYS A 27 10.12 -1.34 0.04
C LYS A 27 9.41 -2.54 0.64
N ASP A 28 9.96 -3.13 1.70
CA ASP A 28 9.36 -4.27 2.41
C ASP A 28 8.00 -3.92 3.02
N TYR A 29 7.87 -2.72 3.58
CA TYR A 29 6.59 -2.23 4.11
C TYR A 29 5.55 -2.04 2.99
N LEU A 30 5.95 -1.46 1.86
CA LEU A 30 5.07 -1.32 0.70
C LEU A 30 4.66 -2.69 0.12
N GLU A 31 5.59 -3.65 0.04
CA GLU A 31 5.29 -5.02 -0.37
C GLU A 31 4.33 -5.72 0.59
N TYR A 32 4.51 -5.50 1.90
CA TYR A 32 3.62 -6.03 2.93
C TYR A 32 2.20 -5.45 2.80
N SER A 33 2.06 -4.14 2.56
CA SER A 33 0.79 -3.47 2.31
C SER A 33 0.15 -3.96 1.01
N ALA A 34 0.94 -4.11 -0.06
CA ALA A 34 0.48 -4.53 -1.38
C ALA A 34 -0.16 -5.93 -1.40
N ARG A 35 0.06 -6.79 -0.40
CA ARG A 35 -0.65 -8.08 -0.22
C ARG A 35 -2.17 -7.92 -0.19
N TYR A 36 -2.67 -6.75 0.17
CA TYR A 36 -4.09 -6.41 0.18
C TYR A 36 -4.82 -6.74 -1.13
N TYR A 37 -4.13 -6.63 -2.27
CA TYR A 37 -4.71 -6.90 -3.58
C TYR A 37 -4.70 -8.37 -3.97
N VAL A 38 -5.81 -8.85 -4.53
CA VAL A 38 -5.92 -10.17 -5.15
C VAL A 38 -5.03 -10.21 -6.38
N ARG A 39 -4.25 -11.29 -6.52
CA ARG A 39 -3.37 -11.46 -7.68
C ARG A 39 -4.20 -11.70 -8.94
N THR A 40 -4.03 -10.85 -9.95
CA THR A 40 -4.73 -10.97 -11.24
C THR A 40 -3.75 -11.25 -12.36
N ALA A 41 -4.13 -12.05 -13.36
CA ALA A 41 -3.26 -12.28 -14.51
C ALA A 41 -3.00 -10.99 -15.30
N ALA A 42 -1.75 -10.79 -15.75
CA ALA A 42 -1.39 -9.66 -16.60
C ALA A 42 -2.22 -9.68 -17.90
N GLY A 43 -2.80 -8.53 -18.27
CA GLY A 43 -3.67 -8.40 -19.45
C GLY A 43 -5.03 -9.09 -19.35
N GLY A 44 -5.34 -9.73 -18.22
CA GLY A 44 -6.64 -10.32 -17.95
C GLY A 44 -7.69 -9.29 -17.52
N PRO A 45 -8.98 -9.64 -17.56
CA PRO A 45 -10.03 -8.79 -17.01
C PRO A 45 -9.86 -8.64 -15.49
N VAL A 46 -10.03 -7.42 -15.00
CA VAL A 46 -9.99 -7.10 -13.56
C VAL A 46 -11.41 -6.88 -13.05
N ASP A 47 -11.86 -7.72 -12.13
CA ASP A 47 -13.10 -7.53 -11.39
C ASP A 47 -12.83 -6.66 -10.17
N THR A 48 -13.13 -5.36 -10.27
CA THR A 48 -12.86 -4.38 -9.21
C THR A 48 -13.63 -4.67 -7.92
N ALA A 49 -14.75 -5.40 -7.99
CA ALA A 49 -15.54 -5.77 -6.81
C ALA A 49 -14.88 -6.88 -5.97
N LYS A 50 -13.86 -7.56 -6.51
CA LYS A 50 -13.12 -8.66 -5.85
C LYS A 50 -11.62 -8.40 -5.76
N LEU A 51 -11.19 -7.17 -6.05
CA LEU A 51 -9.79 -6.84 -6.21
C LEU A 51 -9.03 -6.71 -4.88
N THR A 52 -9.75 -6.42 -3.81
CA THR A 52 -9.20 -6.10 -2.50
C THR A 52 -9.46 -7.23 -1.50
N ASN A 53 -8.95 -7.06 -0.27
CA ASN A 53 -9.16 -7.99 0.83
C ASN A 53 -8.67 -9.41 0.53
N ALA A 54 -7.58 -9.54 -0.24
CA ALA A 54 -6.96 -10.83 -0.50
C ALA A 54 -6.65 -11.55 0.81
N ASP A 55 -6.90 -12.86 0.85
CA ASP A 55 -6.72 -13.70 2.05
C ASP A 55 -7.44 -13.18 3.31
N GLY A 56 -8.52 -12.39 3.14
CA GLY A 56 -9.27 -11.81 4.23
C GLY A 56 -8.57 -10.63 4.92
N ILE A 57 -7.58 -10.01 4.28
CA ILE A 57 -6.90 -8.83 4.83
C ILE A 57 -7.91 -7.67 5.01
N PRO A 58 -8.06 -7.14 6.24
CA PRO A 58 -8.94 -5.99 6.48
C PRO A 58 -8.42 -4.71 5.82
N ASP A 59 -9.34 -3.81 5.44
CA ASP A 59 -8.99 -2.56 4.75
C ASP A 59 -8.02 -1.67 5.53
N TYR A 60 -8.13 -1.64 6.85
CA TYR A 60 -7.26 -0.83 7.71
C TYR A 60 -5.80 -1.34 7.78
N ASN A 61 -5.49 -2.50 7.19
CA ASN A 61 -4.13 -3.02 7.06
C ASN A 61 -3.49 -2.71 5.69
N TYR A 62 -4.20 -1.98 4.83
CA TYR A 62 -3.62 -1.41 3.62
C TYR A 62 -3.19 0.03 3.87
N ASP A 63 -1.92 0.29 3.65
CA ASP A 63 -1.31 1.61 3.73
C ASP A 63 -0.85 2.09 2.37
N ALA A 64 -1.17 3.36 2.06
CA ALA A 64 -0.62 4.09 0.93
C ALA A 64 0.41 5.10 1.44
N VAL A 65 1.62 5.09 0.86
CA VAL A 65 2.70 5.98 1.29
C VAL A 65 2.76 7.20 0.37
N SER A 66 2.63 8.38 0.96
CA SER A 66 2.82 9.65 0.27
C SER A 66 4.28 10.11 0.32
N GLY A 67 4.71 10.90 -0.68
CA GLY A 67 6.06 11.46 -0.80
C GLY A 67 7.00 10.65 -1.70
N VAL A 68 6.65 9.40 -2.02
CA VAL A 68 7.35 8.54 -2.98
C VAL A 68 6.45 8.21 -4.16
N THR A 69 7.06 7.85 -5.28
CA THR A 69 6.35 7.31 -6.47
C THR A 69 6.72 5.84 -6.62
N TYR A 70 5.72 5.01 -6.89
CA TYR A 70 5.86 3.58 -7.12
C TYR A 70 4.63 3.05 -7.86
N GLU A 71 4.75 1.89 -8.50
CA GLU A 71 3.62 1.13 -9.03
C GLU A 71 3.48 -0.19 -8.25
N ILE A 72 2.24 -0.69 -8.17
CA ILE A 72 1.94 -2.01 -7.60
C ILE A 72 1.53 -2.93 -8.76
N ASP A 73 2.44 -3.80 -9.20
CA ASP A 73 2.15 -4.85 -10.17
C ASP A 73 1.47 -6.04 -9.47
N ILE A 74 0.14 -6.01 -9.43
CA ILE A 74 -0.69 -7.06 -8.83
C ILE A 74 -0.67 -8.38 -9.61
N ALA A 75 -0.03 -8.45 -10.78
CA ALA A 75 0.22 -9.71 -11.48
C ALA A 75 1.42 -10.49 -10.91
N GLN A 76 2.31 -9.82 -10.18
CA GLN A 76 3.42 -10.45 -9.48
C GLN A 76 2.95 -11.14 -8.18
N PRO A 77 3.68 -12.18 -7.73
CA PRO A 77 3.49 -12.72 -6.39
C PRO A 77 3.72 -11.63 -5.33
N ALA A 78 3.03 -11.76 -4.18
CA ALA A 78 3.28 -10.91 -3.02
C ALA A 78 4.76 -10.93 -2.63
N GLY A 79 5.32 -9.76 -2.28
CA GLY A 79 6.76 -9.60 -2.01
C GLY A 79 7.58 -9.22 -3.24
N SER A 80 6.96 -9.11 -4.43
CA SER A 80 7.63 -8.66 -5.66
C SER A 80 6.74 -7.76 -6.51
N ARG A 81 5.84 -6.99 -5.89
CA ARG A 81 4.84 -6.14 -6.58
C ARG A 81 5.31 -4.70 -6.76
N ILE A 82 6.21 -4.20 -5.93
CA ILE A 82 6.60 -2.78 -5.94
C ILE A 82 7.67 -2.54 -7.00
N VAL A 83 7.34 -1.71 -7.99
CA VAL A 83 8.25 -1.32 -9.07
C VAL A 83 8.39 0.21 -9.15
N GLY A 84 9.54 0.67 -9.63
CA GLY A 84 9.79 2.10 -9.87
C GLY A 84 9.84 2.98 -8.61
N LEU A 85 10.14 2.40 -7.44
CA LEU A 85 10.19 3.14 -6.17
C LEU A 85 11.20 4.29 -6.22
N SER A 86 10.71 5.52 -6.07
CA SER A 86 11.51 6.73 -6.16
C SER A 86 11.06 7.82 -5.20
N PHE A 87 12.01 8.65 -4.78
CA PHE A 87 11.80 9.86 -3.97
C PHE A 87 12.37 11.05 -4.73
N GLU A 88 11.56 12.09 -4.95
CA GLU A 88 11.95 13.29 -5.72
C GLU A 88 12.57 12.95 -7.10
N GLY A 89 12.01 11.95 -7.78
CA GLY A 89 12.47 11.48 -9.09
C GLY A 89 13.78 10.67 -9.07
N LYS A 90 14.35 10.40 -7.89
CA LYS A 90 15.54 9.55 -7.73
C LYS A 90 15.13 8.18 -7.22
N ALA A 91 15.68 7.13 -7.85
CA ALA A 91 15.47 5.77 -7.39
C ALA A 91 15.94 5.62 -5.92
N ILE A 92 15.12 4.95 -5.11
CA ILE A 92 15.51 4.57 -3.75
C ILE A 92 16.31 3.27 -3.86
N ASP A 93 17.49 3.25 -3.26
CA ASP A 93 18.26 2.03 -3.08
C ASP A 93 17.62 1.19 -1.96
N PRO A 94 17.11 -0.02 -2.26
CA PRO A 94 16.55 -0.91 -1.24
C PRO A 94 17.64 -1.38 -0.27
#